data_AF-A0A8S4S076-F1
#
_entry.id   AF-A0A8S4S076-F1
#
_cell.length_a   1.000
_cell.length_b   1.000
_cell.length_c   1.000
_cell.angle_alpha   90.00
_cell.angle_beta   90.00
_cell.angle_gamma   90.00
#
_symmetry.space_group_name_H-M   'P 1'
#
loop_
_entity.id
_entity.type
_entity.pdbx_description
1 polymer ?
#
loop_
_entity_poly.entity_id
_entity_poly.type
_entity_poly.pdbx_seq_one_letter_code
_entity_poly.pdbx_strand_id
1 'polypeptide(L)'
;MYDVFELCMPKKNRKKGRIKRYPVWFTSDILRDIELKLKLYKWLPTICIETYTRFSEIRSSLKIRIPEASYVLKNYERRVGGNIKTDPLFFWDYINSLRSKEGFEPNVSFTGWMHAGVDAAEAFANLLANVFLPEVPNLSVDQACLN
;
A
#
# COMPACT_ATOMS: atom_id res chain seq x y z
N MET A 1 29.29 20.72 39.37
CA MET A 1 30.01 19.49 38.95
C MET A 1 28.99 18.43 38.53
N TYR A 2 28.21 18.69 37.46
CA TYR A 2 27.21 17.76 36.91
C TYR A 2 27.26 17.64 35.37
N ASP A 3 28.10 18.42 34.67
CA ASP A 3 28.13 18.45 33.19
C ASP A 3 28.80 17.24 32.53
N VAL A 4 29.76 16.60 33.19
CA VAL A 4 30.55 15.53 32.54
C VAL A 4 29.73 14.25 32.41
N PHE A 5 28.86 13.95 33.38
CA PHE A 5 28.01 12.76 33.34
C PHE A 5 26.92 12.84 32.24
N GLU A 6 26.43 14.05 31.93
CA GLU A 6 25.46 14.31 30.85
C GLU A 6 26.03 14.05 29.45
N LEU A 7 27.35 14.23 29.26
CA LEU A 7 28.06 13.98 28.00
C LEU A 7 28.39 12.50 27.80
N CYS A 8 28.64 11.77 28.89
CA CYS A 8 29.06 10.37 28.82
C CYS A 8 27.90 9.35 28.90
N MET A 9 26.69 9.79 29.22
CA MET A 9 25.53 8.90 29.24
C MET A 9 24.89 8.79 27.84
N PRO A 10 24.75 7.57 27.27
CA PRO A 10 24.02 7.37 26.03
C PRO A 10 22.57 7.86 26.20
N LYS A 11 22.26 9.02 25.63
CA LYS A 11 20.90 9.54 25.61
C LYS A 11 20.09 8.56 24.76
N LYS A 12 19.20 7.79 25.41
CA LYS A 12 18.26 6.89 24.74
C LYS A 12 17.32 7.75 23.91
N ASN A 13 17.74 8.06 22.68
CA ASN A 13 16.87 8.61 21.67
C ASN A 13 15.71 7.63 21.56
N ARG A 14 14.55 8.00 22.11
CA ARG A 14 13.29 7.30 21.84
C ARG A 14 13.13 7.41 20.34
N LYS A 15 13.63 6.40 19.60
CA LYS A 15 13.39 6.28 18.17
C LYS A 15 11.89 6.47 18.06
N LYS A 16 11.45 7.57 17.41
CA LYS A 16 10.03 7.77 17.11
C LYS A 16 9.58 6.44 16.55
N GLY A 17 8.68 5.76 17.28
CA GLY A 17 8.31 4.39 16.94
C GLY A 17 7.94 4.35 15.47
N ARG A 18 8.35 3.29 14.75
CA ARG A 18 7.96 3.11 13.35
C ARG A 18 6.46 3.41 13.26
N ILE A 19 6.08 4.41 12.48
CA ILE A 19 4.68 4.78 12.29
C ILE A 19 3.98 3.48 11.89
N LYS A 20 3.00 3.05 12.70
CA LYS A 20 2.28 1.82 12.42
C LYS A 20 1.59 2.00 11.07
N ARG A 21 2.06 1.28 10.05
CA ARG A 21 1.46 1.29 8.71
C ARG A 21 0.20 0.46 8.76
N TYR A 22 -0.93 1.14 8.74
CA TYR A 22 -2.22 0.51 8.50
C TYR A 22 -2.49 0.47 7.00
N PRO A 23 -3.25 -0.52 6.52
CA PRO A 23 -3.74 -0.50 5.14
C PRO A 23 -4.46 0.82 4.84
N VAL A 24 -4.38 1.32 3.61
CA VAL A 24 -4.95 2.63 3.19
C VAL A 24 -6.45 2.76 3.51
N TRP A 25 -7.18 1.64 3.47
CA TRP A 25 -8.61 1.58 3.77
C TRP A 25 -8.96 1.61 5.27
N PHE A 26 -7.97 1.66 6.17
CA PHE A 26 -8.19 1.95 7.59
C PHE A 26 -8.28 3.46 7.81
N THR A 27 -9.51 3.96 7.79
CA THR A 27 -9.81 5.34 8.13
C THR A 27 -9.60 5.61 9.63
N SER A 28 -9.39 6.87 9.99
CA SER A 28 -9.11 7.29 11.38
C SER A 28 -10.25 6.96 12.35
N ASP A 29 -11.49 6.93 11.88
CA ASP A 29 -12.66 6.51 12.65
C ASP A 29 -12.65 5.00 12.92
N ILE A 30 -12.30 4.16 11.94
CA ILE A 30 -12.14 2.71 12.14
C ILE A 30 -11.04 2.44 13.17
N LEU A 31 -9.91 3.16 13.08
CA LEU A 31 -8.81 3.04 14.05
C LEU A 31 -9.26 3.43 15.45
N ARG A 32 -9.92 4.58 15.59
CA ARG A 32 -10.46 5.07 16.87
C ARG A 32 -11.43 4.07 17.48
N ASP A 33 -12.31 3.48 16.67
CA ASP A 33 -13.33 2.56 17.15
C ASP A 33 -12.73 1.19 17.52
N ILE A 34 -11.65 0.76 16.85
CA ILE A 34 -10.88 -0.41 17.27
C ILE A 34 -10.22 -0.17 18.63
N GLU A 35 -9.60 1.00 18.82
CA GLU A 35 -9.01 1.36 20.11
C GLU A 35 -10.07 1.45 21.22
N LEU A 36 -11.22 2.04 20.93
CA LEU A 36 -12.34 2.14 21.85
C LEU A 36 -12.90 0.76 22.21
N LYS A 37 -13.08 -0.12 21.23
CA LYS A 37 -13.48 -1.53 21.43
C LYS A 37 -12.49 -2.24 22.37
N LEU A 38 -11.19 -2.06 22.15
CA LEU A 38 -10.15 -2.69 22.98
C LEU A 38 -10.13 -2.12 24.40
N LYS A 39 -10.37 -0.82 24.57
CA LYS A 39 -10.55 -0.22 25.89
C LYS A 39 -11.74 -0.85 26.59
N LEU A 40 -12.93 -0.83 25.98
CA LEU A 40 -14.15 -1.41 26.56
C LEU A 40 -14.00 -2.90 26.88
N TYR A 41 -13.30 -3.67 26.05
CA TYR A 41 -13.01 -5.08 26.31
C TYR A 41 -12.24 -5.33 27.61
N LYS A 42 -11.33 -4.42 27.99
CA LYS A 42 -10.61 -4.52 29.26
C LYS A 42 -11.49 -4.27 30.48
N TRP A 43 -12.54 -3.45 30.32
CA TRP A 43 -13.46 -3.07 31.40
C TRP A 43 -14.71 -3.94 31.49
N LEU A 44 -14.92 -4.83 30.52
CA LEU A 44 -16.01 -5.80 30.47
C LEU A 44 -16.15 -6.68 31.73
N PRO A 45 -15.05 -7.14 32.38
CA PRO A 45 -15.15 -7.90 33.63
C PRO A 45 -15.67 -7.08 34.82
N THR A 46 -15.62 -5.75 34.73
CA THR A 46 -15.81 -4.83 35.86
C THR A 46 -17.12 -4.06 35.84
N ILE A 47 -17.87 -3.97 34.73
CA ILE A 47 -18.91 -2.92 34.60
C ILE A 47 -20.16 -3.32 33.77
N CYS A 48 -21.32 -2.89 34.31
CA CYS A 48 -22.64 -2.47 33.76
C CYS A 48 -23.02 -2.84 32.31
N ILE A 49 -24.30 -3.21 32.15
CA ILE A 49 -25.00 -3.48 30.88
C ILE A 49 -24.69 -2.42 29.81
N GLU A 50 -24.68 -1.13 30.15
CA GLU A 50 -24.41 -0.05 29.19
C GLU A 50 -23.04 -0.18 28.49
N THR A 51 -22.01 -0.58 29.23
CA THR A 51 -20.65 -0.77 28.70
C THR A 51 -20.62 -1.94 27.72
N TYR A 52 -21.36 -3.01 28.04
CA TYR A 52 -21.53 -4.16 27.16
C TYR A 52 -22.30 -3.78 25.89
N THR A 53 -23.40 -3.04 26.01
CA THR A 53 -24.19 -2.58 24.86
C THR A 53 -23.32 -1.75 23.93
N ARG A 54 -22.57 -0.80 24.48
CA ARG A 54 -21.66 0.05 23.70
C ARG A 54 -20.54 -0.75 23.01
N PHE A 55 -19.97 -1.72 23.71
CA PHE A 55 -18.99 -2.64 23.11
C PHE A 55 -19.58 -3.44 21.95
N SER A 56 -20.80 -3.95 22.13
CA SER A 56 -21.52 -4.74 21.12
C SER A 56 -21.80 -3.92 19.86
N GLU A 57 -22.28 -2.68 20.03
CA GLU A 57 -22.51 -1.72 18.93
C GLU A 57 -21.24 -1.42 18.14
N ILE A 58 -20.14 -1.12 18.84
CA ILE A 58 -18.87 -0.82 18.17
C ILE A 58 -18.36 -2.06 17.44
N ARG A 59 -18.50 -3.24 18.04
CA ARG A 59 -18.10 -4.51 17.42
C ARG A 59 -18.92 -4.82 16.16
N SER A 60 -20.24 -4.62 16.19
CA SER A 60 -21.12 -4.86 15.03
C SER A 60 -20.84 -3.86 13.92
N SER A 61 -20.69 -2.57 14.26
CA SER A 61 -20.32 -1.52 13.31
C SER A 61 -18.97 -1.81 12.62
N LEU A 62 -17.94 -2.22 13.37
CA LEU A 62 -16.64 -2.56 12.80
C LEU A 62 -16.69 -3.78 11.87
N LYS A 63 -17.54 -4.77 12.18
CA LYS A 63 -17.75 -5.94 11.30
C LYS A 63 -18.30 -5.57 9.92
N ILE A 64 -19.02 -4.46 9.81
CA ILE A 64 -19.62 -4.00 8.56
C ILE A 64 -18.64 -3.08 7.81
N ARG A 65 -18.14 -2.04 8.48
CA ARG A 65 -17.30 -1.01 7.85
C ARG A 65 -15.96 -1.52 7.34
N ILE A 66 -15.32 -2.47 8.04
CA ILE A 66 -13.99 -2.98 7.64
C ILE A 66 -14.07 -3.69 6.28
N PRO A 67 -14.97 -4.68 6.07
CA PRO A 67 -15.18 -5.27 4.75
C PRO A 67 -15.58 -4.26 3.67
N GLU A 68 -16.47 -3.32 3.98
CA GLU A 68 -16.93 -2.30 3.03
C GLU A 68 -15.78 -1.41 2.57
N ALA A 69 -14.98 -0.87 3.49
CA ALA A 69 -13.85 -0.02 3.15
C ALA A 69 -12.81 -0.77 2.29
N SER A 70 -12.55 -2.04 2.62
CA SER A 70 -11.67 -2.91 1.83
C SER A 70 -12.24 -3.17 0.44
N TYR A 71 -13.55 -3.43 0.33
CA TYR A 71 -14.22 -3.68 -0.94
C TYR A 71 -14.22 -2.46 -1.86
N VAL A 72 -14.50 -1.27 -1.31
CA VAL A 72 -14.48 0.00 -2.05
C VAL A 72 -13.10 0.25 -2.65
N LEU A 73 -12.03 0.07 -1.88
CA LEU A 73 -10.67 0.25 -2.40
C LEU A 73 -10.34 -0.76 -3.51
N LYS A 74 -10.63 -2.05 -3.31
CA LYS A 74 -10.39 -3.08 -4.32
C LYS A 74 -11.14 -2.82 -5.62
N ASN A 75 -12.38 -2.35 -5.52
CA ASN A 75 -13.16 -1.97 -6.70
C ASN A 75 -12.59 -0.75 -7.40
N TYR A 76 -12.12 0.24 -6.65
CA TYR A 76 -11.43 1.39 -7.22
C TYR A 76 -10.16 0.96 -7.98
N GLU A 77 -9.31 0.14 -7.37
CA GLU A 77 -8.10 -0.42 -8.01
C GLU A 77 -8.45 -1.21 -9.27
N ARG A 78 -9.49 -2.04 -9.22
CA ARG A 78 -9.96 -2.82 -10.39
C ARG A 78 -10.45 -1.91 -11.51
N ARG A 79 -11.15 -0.82 -11.20
CA ARG A 79 -11.61 0.16 -12.21
C ARG A 79 -10.44 0.89 -12.84
N VAL A 80 -9.47 1.31 -12.03
CA VAL A 80 -8.23 1.93 -12.51
C VAL A 80 -7.49 0.98 -13.46
N GLY A 81 -7.31 -0.28 -13.07
CA GLY A 81 -6.63 -1.28 -13.90
C GLY A 81 -7.39 -1.65 -15.17
N GLY A 82 -8.72 -1.79 -15.09
CA GLY A 82 -9.57 -2.13 -16.24
C GLY A 82 -9.66 -1.03 -17.29
N ASN A 83 -9.56 0.23 -16.87
CA ASN A 83 -9.67 1.40 -17.75
C ASN A 83 -8.34 1.85 -18.36
N ILE A 84 -7.25 1.09 -18.20
CA ILE A 84 -5.94 1.51 -18.74
C ILE A 84 -5.95 1.73 -20.25
N LYS A 85 -6.78 0.98 -20.99
CA LYS A 85 -6.91 1.11 -22.46
C LYS A 85 -7.75 2.32 -22.87
N THR A 86 -8.71 2.73 -22.05
CA THR A 86 -9.69 3.77 -22.37
C THR A 86 -9.29 5.13 -21.80
N ASP A 87 -8.68 5.16 -20.62
CA ASP A 87 -8.19 6.36 -19.95
C ASP A 87 -6.83 6.08 -19.28
N PRO A 88 -5.73 6.18 -20.04
CA PRO A 88 -4.40 5.95 -19.51
C PRO A 88 -3.95 7.06 -18.55
N LEU A 89 -4.46 8.29 -18.69
CA LEU A 89 -4.08 9.42 -17.83
C LEU A 89 -4.52 9.17 -16.39
N PHE A 90 -5.77 8.74 -16.20
CA PHE A 90 -6.30 8.40 -14.88
C PHE A 90 -5.51 7.27 -14.19
N PHE A 91 -5.05 6.28 -14.95
CA PHE A 91 -4.18 5.22 -14.43
C PHE A 91 -2.83 5.79 -13.97
N TRP A 92 -2.17 6.59 -14.80
CA TRP A 92 -0.87 7.16 -14.45
C TRP A 92 -0.96 8.14 -13.28
N ASP A 93 -2.03 8.92 -13.17
CA ASP A 93 -2.30 9.78 -12.02
C ASP A 93 -2.44 8.96 -10.73
N TYR A 94 -3.16 7.84 -10.78
CA TYR A 94 -3.24 6.91 -9.66
C TYR A 94 -1.87 6.35 -9.27
N ILE A 95 -1.08 5.85 -10.24
CA ILE A 95 0.28 5.33 -9.98
C ILE A 95 1.21 6.41 -9.42
N ASN A 96 1.14 7.63 -9.93
CA ASN A 96 1.91 8.77 -9.44
C ASN A 96 1.50 9.14 -8.00
N SER A 97 0.21 9.03 -7.67
CA SER A 97 -0.29 9.20 -6.30
C SER A 97 0.26 8.15 -5.33
N LEU A 98 0.57 6.94 -5.80
CA LEU A 98 1.20 5.89 -4.99
C LEU A 98 2.69 6.19 -4.76
N ARG A 99 3.42 6.64 -5.79
CA ARG A 99 4.85 7.02 -5.66
C ARG A 99 5.07 8.18 -4.70
N SER A 100 4.20 9.18 -4.72
CA SER A 100 4.32 10.38 -3.89
C SER A 100 4.02 10.15 -2.41
N LYS A 101 3.23 9.13 -2.06
CA LYS A 101 2.76 8.93 -0.69
C LYS A 101 3.68 8.17 0.25
N GLU A 102 4.67 7.43 -0.24
CA GLU A 102 5.80 6.85 0.51
C GLU A 102 6.40 5.70 -0.33
N GLY A 103 7.48 5.96 -1.06
CA GLY A 103 8.40 4.93 -1.57
C GLY A 103 7.75 3.64 -2.09
N PHE A 104 6.81 3.76 -3.03
CA PHE A 104 6.18 2.60 -3.66
C PHE A 104 7.25 1.77 -4.39
N GLU A 105 7.61 0.62 -3.84
CA GLU A 105 8.40 -0.41 -4.50
C GLU A 105 7.43 -1.49 -5.01
N PRO A 106 7.14 -1.53 -6.33
CA PRO A 106 6.29 -2.57 -6.88
C PRO A 106 6.99 -3.92 -6.73
N ASN A 107 6.27 -4.89 -6.16
CA ASN A 107 6.68 -6.28 -6.21
C ASN A 107 6.12 -6.92 -7.47
N VAL A 108 6.99 -7.48 -8.30
CA VAL A 108 6.62 -8.14 -9.55
C VAL A 108 6.91 -9.64 -9.41
N SER A 109 5.94 -10.48 -9.74
CA SER A 109 6.16 -11.92 -9.84
C SER A 109 6.57 -12.29 -11.27
N PHE A 110 7.80 -12.79 -11.44
CA PHE A 110 8.28 -13.36 -12.69
C PHE A 110 8.86 -14.74 -12.40
N THR A 111 8.58 -15.73 -13.26
CA THR A 111 9.06 -17.13 -13.12
C THR A 111 8.80 -17.80 -11.75
N GLY A 112 7.76 -17.38 -11.03
CA GLY A 112 7.43 -17.92 -9.70
C GLY A 112 8.17 -17.25 -8.54
N TRP A 113 9.05 -16.30 -8.81
CA TRP A 113 9.78 -15.53 -7.82
C TRP A 113 9.23 -14.10 -7.71
N MET A 114 9.20 -13.57 -6.48
CA MET A 114 8.87 -12.17 -6.23
C MET A 114 10.14 -11.33 -6.32
N HIS A 115 10.13 -10.34 -7.19
CA HIS A 115 11.19 -9.34 -7.35
C HIS A 115 10.68 -7.98 -6.85
N ALA A 116 11.53 -7.19 -6.21
CA ALA A 116 11.20 -5.86 -5.71
C ALA A 116 12.23 -4.83 -6.19
N GLY A 117 11.84 -3.57 -6.31
CA GLY A 117 12.76 -2.49 -6.63
C GLY A 117 13.49 -2.67 -7.97
N VAL A 118 14.82 -2.63 -7.95
CA VAL A 118 15.67 -2.74 -9.16
C VAL A 118 15.55 -4.12 -9.80
N ASP A 119 15.50 -5.18 -8.99
CA ASP A 119 15.37 -6.57 -9.46
C ASP A 119 14.07 -6.80 -10.23
N ALA A 120 13.00 -6.07 -9.86
CA ALA A 120 11.74 -6.12 -10.58
C ALA A 120 11.84 -5.48 -11.98
N ALA A 121 12.60 -4.40 -12.11
CA ALA A 121 12.85 -3.76 -13.40
C ALA A 121 13.70 -4.65 -14.31
N GLU A 122 14.70 -5.33 -13.75
CA GLU A 122 15.55 -6.27 -14.49
C GLU A 122 14.78 -7.52 -14.93
N ALA A 123 13.98 -8.11 -14.04
CA ALA A 123 13.08 -9.23 -14.38
C ALA A 123 12.09 -8.85 -15.49
N PHE A 124 11.54 -7.64 -15.44
CA PHE A 124 10.65 -7.12 -16.48
C PHE A 124 11.38 -6.89 -17.81
N ALA A 125 12.58 -6.32 -17.79
CA ALA A 125 13.40 -6.13 -18.99
C ALA A 125 13.75 -7.48 -19.66
N ASN A 126 14.10 -8.48 -18.86
CA ASN A 126 14.36 -9.85 -19.34
C ASN A 126 13.12 -10.50 -19.94
N LEU A 127 11.94 -10.29 -19.36
CA LEU A 127 10.68 -10.76 -19.96
C LEU A 127 10.46 -10.10 -21.34
N LEU A 128 10.64 -8.78 -21.45
CA LEU A 128 10.47 -8.08 -22.73
C LEU A 128 11.50 -8.51 -23.77
N ALA A 129 12.76 -8.67 -23.38
CA ALA A 129 13.81 -9.15 -24.28
C ALA A 129 13.53 -10.55 -24.83
N ASN A 130 12.88 -11.42 -24.04
CA ASN A 130 12.50 -12.77 -24.47
C ASN A 130 11.22 -12.80 -25.32
N VAL A 131 10.31 -11.83 -25.14
CA VAL A 131 9.04 -11.75 -25.89
C VAL A 131 9.24 -11.05 -27.24
N PHE A 132 10.11 -10.03 -27.28
CA PHE A 132 10.51 -9.37 -28.51
C PHE A 132 11.75 -10.07 -29.06
N LEU A 133 11.54 -11.10 -29.87
CA LEU A 133 12.60 -11.60 -30.74
C LEU A 133 13.16 -10.42 -31.56
N PRO A 134 14.49 -10.30 -31.73
CA PRO A 134 15.09 -9.32 -32.60
C PRO A 134 14.92 -9.78 -34.04
N GLU A 135 13.70 -9.80 -34.55
CA GLU A 135 13.54 -9.56 -35.98
C GLU A 135 13.91 -8.10 -36.17
N VAL A 136 15.20 -7.88 -36.46
CA VAL A 136 15.70 -6.61 -36.93
C VAL A 136 14.71 -6.14 -38.00
N PRO A 137 14.01 -5.01 -37.82
CA PRO A 137 13.18 -4.48 -38.88
C PRO A 137 14.14 -4.26 -40.05
N ASN A 138 13.96 -5.04 -41.12
CA ASN A 138 14.66 -4.84 -42.37
C ASN A 138 14.17 -3.50 -42.91
N LEU A 139 14.81 -2.42 -42.48
CA LEU A 139 14.73 -1.11 -43.11
C LEU A 139 15.45 -1.25 -44.45
N SER A 140 14.77 -1.91 -45.40
CA SER A 140 15.10 -1.83 -46.82
C SER A 140 15.04 -0.35 -47.18
N VAL A 141 16.21 0.26 -47.30
CA VAL A 141 16.38 1.66 -47.70
C VAL A 141 15.84 1.90 -49.12
N ASP A 142 15.53 0.82 -49.85
CA ASP A 142 15.09 0.85 -51.25
C ASP A 142 13.58 1.06 -51.45
N GLN A 143 12.76 1.02 -50.38
CA GLN A 143 11.30 1.25 -50.51
C GLN A 143 10.85 2.69 -50.24
N ALA A 144 11.76 3.59 -49.85
CA ALA A 144 11.44 5.01 -49.62
C ALA A 144 11.48 5.87 -50.91
N CYS A 145 11.87 5.28 -52.04
CA CYS A 145 11.90 5.94 -53.35
C CYS A 145 11.12 5.11 -54.37
N LEU A 146 9.79 5.02 -54.24
CA LEU A 146 8.82 4.83 -55.35
C LEU A 146 7.40 4.66 -54.77
N ASN A 147 6.71 5.80 -54.64
CA ASN A 147 5.31 6.07 -55.00
C ASN A 147 4.75 7.23 -54.18
#